data_AF-A0A2N1FC77-F1
#
_entry.id   AF-A0A2N1FC77-F1
#
_cell.length_a   1.000
_cell.length_b   1.000
_cell.length_c   1.000
_cell.angle_alpha   90.00
_cell.angle_beta   90.00
_cell.angle_gamma   90.00
#
_symmetry.space_group_name_H-M   'P 1'
#
loop_
_entity.id
_entity.type
_entity.pdbx_description
1 polymer ?
#
loop_
_entity_poly.entity_id
_entity_poly.type
_entity_poly.pdbx_seq_one_letter_code
_entity_poly.pdbx_strand_id
1 'polypeptide(L)'
;MSNVLKSKTIIKRPTEPSFLSEDQLPSKKEYIHNSNTYTISIDLFQEFGSVQIRWRNNGPIGKFDFVALYEGYVPSDPNTGYSNWQWVTDSQGTFNTEKQYGSNWTAAYVAWDFELGKYVVVTKVGPTS
;
A
#
# COMPACT_ATOMS: atom_id res chain seq x y z
N MET A 1 3.15 12.45 -24.05
CA MET A 1 3.95 12.71 -22.83
C MET A 1 3.22 12.03 -21.68
N SER A 2 3.76 10.96 -21.09
CA SER A 2 3.13 10.29 -19.95
C SER A 2 3.47 11.03 -18.66
N ASN A 3 2.46 11.59 -17.99
CA ASN A 3 2.62 12.15 -16.65
C ASN A 3 2.65 11.00 -15.65
N VAL A 4 3.76 10.86 -14.92
CA VAL A 4 3.94 9.86 -13.87
C VAL A 4 4.17 10.60 -12.56
N LEU A 5 3.28 10.40 -11.60
CA LEU A 5 3.48 10.83 -10.22
C LEU A 5 4.13 9.68 -9.45
N LYS A 6 5.14 9.99 -8.63
CA LYS A 6 5.91 9.01 -7.87
C LYS A 6 6.03 9.40 -6.40
N SER A 7 5.95 8.41 -5.52
CA SER A 7 6.21 8.57 -4.10
C SER A 7 7.05 7.40 -3.55
N LYS A 8 7.98 7.72 -2.65
CA LYS A 8 8.88 6.74 -2.01
C LYS A 8 8.96 7.02 -0.52
N THR A 9 8.58 6.04 0.29
CA THR A 9 8.65 6.15 1.76
C THR A 9 9.54 5.05 2.32
N ILE A 10 10.43 5.41 3.25
CA ILE A 10 11.24 4.47 4.04
C ILE A 10 10.51 4.28 5.37
N ILE A 11 10.17 3.05 5.73
CA ILE A 11 9.31 2.77 6.88
C ILE A 11 9.99 1.72 7.76
N LYS A 12 9.97 1.94 9.08
CA LYS A 12 10.14 0.89 10.09
C LYS A 12 8.73 0.43 10.45
N ARG A 13 8.39 -0.85 10.22
CA ARG A 13 7.05 -1.35 10.60
C ARG A 13 6.87 -1.26 12.12
N PRO A 14 5.65 -0.99 12.62
CA PRO A 14 5.30 -1.18 14.03
C PRO A 14 5.59 -2.64 14.44
N THR A 15 5.87 -2.83 15.72
CA THR A 15 6.34 -4.12 16.27
C THR A 15 5.15 -5.07 16.39
N GLU A 16 5.36 -6.38 16.55
CA GLU A 16 4.27 -7.27 16.93
C GLU A 16 4.06 -7.14 18.45
N PRO A 17 2.81 -7.04 18.97
CA PRO A 17 2.59 -7.00 20.40
C PRO A 17 3.07 -8.32 21.04
N SER A 18 3.92 -8.21 22.07
CA SER A 18 4.60 -9.31 22.76
C SER A 18 3.68 -10.27 23.55
N PHE A 19 2.38 -10.32 23.25
CA PHE A 19 1.37 -11.04 24.03
C PHE A 19 0.75 -12.24 23.30
N LEU A 20 1.17 -12.55 22.07
CA LEU A 20 0.70 -13.75 21.36
C LEU A 20 1.69 -14.90 21.56
N SER A 21 1.22 -16.00 22.15
CA SER A 21 1.99 -17.22 22.36
C SER A 21 2.33 -17.90 21.03
N GLU A 22 3.55 -18.43 20.94
CA GLU A 22 4.22 -18.99 19.75
C GLU A 22 3.42 -20.10 19.01
N ASP A 23 2.44 -20.72 19.67
CA ASP A 23 1.63 -21.85 19.17
C ASP A 23 0.44 -21.46 18.28
N GLN A 24 0.16 -20.17 18.05
CA GLN A 24 -0.93 -19.70 17.17
C GLN A 24 -0.45 -19.24 15.78
N LEU A 25 0.85 -19.35 15.48
CA LEU A 25 1.43 -18.89 14.22
C LEU A 25 1.46 -20.01 13.16
N PRO A 26 0.81 -19.85 11.99
CA PRO A 26 1.00 -20.78 10.88
C PRO A 26 2.45 -20.73 10.37
N SER A 27 3.14 -21.86 10.48
CA SER A 27 4.40 -22.25 9.80
C SER A 27 5.34 -21.11 9.37
N LYS A 28 6.09 -20.63 10.37
CA LYS A 28 7.44 -20.04 10.34
C LYS A 28 8.16 -20.10 8.96
N LYS A 29 7.93 -19.09 8.12
CA LYS A 29 9.00 -18.50 7.29
C LYS A 29 9.49 -17.28 8.06
N GLU A 30 10.60 -17.49 8.76
CA GLU A 30 11.41 -16.56 9.54
C GLU A 30 11.13 -15.06 9.31
N TYR A 31 10.43 -14.42 10.26
CA TYR A 31 10.52 -12.98 10.46
C TYR A 31 11.77 -12.72 11.30
N ILE A 32 12.93 -12.57 10.63
CA ILE A 32 14.16 -12.18 11.29
C ILE A 32 14.07 -10.70 11.66
N HIS A 33 14.16 -10.41 12.96
CA HIS A 33 14.36 -9.09 13.53
C HIS A 33 15.75 -8.57 13.16
N ASN A 34 15.91 -8.14 11.91
CA ASN A 34 17.04 -7.35 11.48
C ASN A 34 16.55 -5.92 11.30
N SER A 35 17.39 -4.96 11.66
CA SER A 35 17.24 -3.51 11.44
C SER A 35 17.19 -3.12 9.96
N ASN A 36 16.49 -3.90 9.14
CA ASN A 36 16.39 -3.75 7.70
C ASN A 36 15.34 -2.68 7.42
N THR A 37 15.79 -1.51 6.99
CA THR A 37 14.89 -0.50 6.44
C THR A 37 14.27 -1.03 5.16
N TYR A 38 12.94 -1.10 5.13
CA TYR A 38 12.19 -1.43 3.93
C TYR A 38 11.71 -0.16 3.24
N THR A 39 11.51 -0.25 1.94
CA THR A 39 11.02 0.80 1.06
C THR A 39 9.76 0.28 0.39
N ILE A 40 8.70 1.06 0.52
CA ILE A 40 7.47 0.87 -0.23
C ILE A 40 7.27 2.12 -1.09
N SER A 41 7.13 1.92 -2.39
CA SER A 41 6.85 2.97 -3.35
C SER A 41 5.56 2.68 -4.09
N ILE A 42 4.81 3.74 -4.38
CA ILE A 42 3.59 3.69 -5.18
C ILE A 42 3.64 4.80 -6.22
N ASP A 43 3.28 4.44 -7.44
CA ASP A 43 3.22 5.31 -8.59
C ASP A 43 1.81 5.28 -9.18
N LEU A 44 1.38 6.44 -9.67
CA LEU A 44 0.13 6.60 -10.39
C LEU A 44 0.46 7.13 -11.78
N PHE A 45 0.02 6.42 -12.81
CA PHE A 45 0.34 6.74 -14.20
C PHE A 45 -0.83 6.42 -15.13
N GLN A 46 -0.78 6.98 -16.33
CA GLN A 46 -1.77 6.75 -17.38
C GLN A 46 -1.29 5.68 -18.35
N GLU A 47 -2.16 4.72 -18.67
CA GLU A 47 -1.96 3.77 -19.75
C GLU A 47 -3.30 3.51 -20.45
N PHE A 48 -3.32 3.61 -21.78
CA PHE A 48 -4.53 3.48 -22.62
C PHE A 48 -5.76 4.27 -22.11
N GLY A 49 -5.54 5.49 -21.59
CA GLY A 49 -6.62 6.34 -21.08
C GLY A 49 -7.09 6.02 -19.66
N SER A 50 -6.60 4.93 -19.05
CA SER A 50 -6.97 4.50 -17.69
C SER A 50 -5.88 4.82 -16.68
N VAL A 51 -6.28 5.06 -15.43
CA VAL A 51 -5.37 5.18 -14.29
C VAL A 51 -4.85 3.80 -13.92
N GLN A 52 -3.52 3.72 -13.83
CA GLN A 52 -2.81 2.55 -13.35
C GLN A 52 -2.15 2.87 -12.01
N ILE A 53 -2.21 1.91 -11.10
CA ILE A 53 -1.42 1.93 -9.86
C ILE A 53 -0.27 0.95 -10.03
N ARG A 54 0.95 1.38 -9.73
CA ARG A 54 2.11 0.48 -9.65
C ARG A 54 2.76 0.59 -8.29
N TRP A 55 3.13 -0.56 -7.72
CA TRP A 55 3.82 -0.59 -6.43
C TRP A 55 5.10 -1.40 -6.50
N ARG A 56 5.97 -1.13 -5.53
CA ARG A 56 7.12 -1.95 -5.18
C ARG A 56 7.30 -1.94 -3.66
N ASN A 57 7.46 -3.12 -3.08
CA ASN A 57 7.70 -3.36 -1.66
C ASN A 57 8.87 -4.34 -1.56
N ASN A 58 9.98 -3.92 -0.94
CA ASN A 58 11.14 -4.80 -0.70
C ASN A 58 11.14 -5.42 0.71
N GLY A 59 10.08 -5.20 1.47
CA GLY A 59 9.84 -5.76 2.78
C GLY A 59 8.77 -6.85 2.78
N PRO A 60 8.34 -7.28 3.98
CA PRO A 60 7.23 -8.23 4.10
C PRO A 60 5.95 -7.66 3.49
N ILE A 61 5.07 -8.56 3.03
CA ILE A 61 3.73 -8.25 2.55
C ILE A 61 2.76 -8.89 3.53
N GLY A 62 1.89 -8.09 4.13
CA GLY A 62 0.82 -8.55 5.01
C GLY A 62 -0.31 -9.20 4.21
N LYS A 63 -1.00 -10.16 4.83
CA LYS A 63 -2.19 -10.82 4.24
C LYS A 63 -3.31 -9.83 3.87
N PHE A 64 -3.32 -8.67 4.53
CA PHE A 64 -4.31 -7.61 4.35
C PHE A 64 -3.69 -6.34 3.77
N ASP A 65 -2.53 -6.44 3.10
CA ASP A 65 -1.95 -5.28 2.40
C ASP A 65 -2.67 -5.12 1.05
N PHE A 66 -3.11 -3.91 0.72
CA PHE A 66 -3.77 -3.61 -0.55
C PHE A 66 -3.34 -2.26 -1.11
N VAL A 67 -3.49 -2.10 -2.42
CA VAL A 67 -3.43 -0.80 -3.07
C VAL A 67 -4.83 -0.32 -3.42
N ALA A 68 -5.08 0.97 -3.27
CA ALA A 68 -6.38 1.57 -3.53
C ALA A 68 -6.26 2.91 -4.26
N LEU A 69 -7.24 3.18 -5.12
CA LEU A 69 -7.44 4.45 -5.80
C LEU A 69 -8.56 5.23 -5.12
N TYR A 70 -8.34 6.52 -4.87
CA TYR A 70 -9.29 7.45 -4.27
C TYR A 70 -9.46 8.67 -5.15
N GLU A 71 -10.69 9.17 -5.25
CA GLU A 71 -10.95 10.50 -5.80
C GLU A 71 -10.64 11.57 -4.75
N GLY A 72 -9.81 12.55 -5.09
CA GLY A 72 -9.30 13.56 -4.18
C GLY A 72 -8.26 13.00 -3.22
N TYR A 73 -8.62 12.81 -1.96
CA TYR A 73 -7.72 12.48 -0.84
C TYR A 73 -8.05 11.11 -0.22
N VAL A 74 -7.07 10.52 0.47
CA VAL A 74 -7.31 9.31 1.28
C VAL A 74 -8.05 9.72 2.57
N PRO A 75 -9.21 9.11 2.91
CA PRO A 75 -9.92 9.37 4.15
C PRO A 75 -9.12 8.94 5.39
N SER A 76 -9.60 9.35 6.58
CA SER A 76 -8.97 8.99 7.86
C SER A 76 -9.00 7.48 8.14
N ASP A 77 -10.06 6.79 7.71
CA ASP A 77 -10.10 5.34 7.60
C ASP A 77 -9.81 4.93 6.14
N PRO A 78 -8.58 4.48 5.83
CA PRO A 78 -8.19 4.13 4.48
C PRO A 78 -8.80 2.82 3.98
N ASN A 79 -9.65 2.13 4.75
CA ASN A 79 -10.40 0.97 4.26
C ASN A 79 -11.82 1.33 3.78
N THR A 80 -12.04 2.60 3.44
CA THR A 80 -13.32 3.13 2.96
C THR A 80 -13.12 4.14 1.84
N GLY A 81 -14.15 4.41 1.04
CA GLY A 81 -14.16 5.52 0.08
C GLY A 81 -13.21 5.39 -1.12
N TYR A 82 -12.54 4.26 -1.31
CA TYR A 82 -11.78 3.99 -2.52
C TYR A 82 -12.71 3.75 -3.72
N SER A 83 -12.32 4.25 -4.89
CA SER A 83 -13.01 4.04 -6.16
C SER A 83 -12.69 2.70 -6.80
N ASN A 84 -11.49 2.15 -6.52
CA ASN A 84 -11.08 0.80 -6.88
C ASN A 84 -9.89 0.35 -6.03
N TRP A 85 -9.65 -0.96 -5.91
CA TRP A 85 -8.58 -1.51 -5.08
C TRP A 85 -8.19 -2.94 -5.49
N GLN A 86 -7.01 -3.39 -5.05
CA GLN A 86 -6.56 -4.78 -5.20
C GLN A 86 -5.65 -5.19 -4.04
N TRP A 87 -5.78 -6.43 -3.56
CA TRP A 87 -4.82 -7.03 -2.64
C TRP A 87 -3.41 -7.07 -3.23
N VAL A 88 -2.41 -6.79 -2.40
CA VAL A 88 -1.01 -6.93 -2.77
C VAL A 88 -0.58 -8.36 -2.49
N THR A 89 -0.39 -9.14 -3.54
CA THR A 89 0.09 -10.53 -3.45
C THR A 89 1.59 -10.66 -3.67
N ASP A 90 2.20 -9.65 -4.31
CA ASP A 90 3.58 -9.70 -4.79
C ASP A 90 4.36 -8.42 -4.46
N SER A 91 5.69 -8.56 -4.40
CA SER A 91 6.63 -7.48 -4.07
C SER A 91 6.61 -6.33 -5.08
N GLN A 92 6.04 -6.54 -6.25
CA GLN A 92 5.80 -5.53 -7.25
C GLN A 92 4.57 -5.92 -8.07
N GLY A 93 3.84 -4.93 -8.55
CA GLY A 93 2.70 -5.17 -9.42
C GLY A 93 2.18 -3.91 -10.06
N THR A 94 1.32 -4.11 -11.05
CA THR A 94 0.56 -3.05 -11.71
C THR A 94 -0.90 -3.44 -11.67
N PHE A 95 -1.75 -2.51 -11.28
CA PHE A 95 -3.19 -2.67 -11.18
C PHE A 95 -3.87 -1.66 -12.12
N ASN A 96 -4.60 -2.18 -13.10
CA ASN A 96 -5.49 -1.39 -13.93
C ASN A 96 -6.78 -1.13 -13.19
N THR A 97 -7.02 0.13 -12.85
CA THR A 97 -8.21 0.53 -12.08
C THR A 97 -9.45 0.66 -12.95
N GLU A 98 -9.31 0.60 -14.28
CA GLU A 98 -10.37 0.86 -15.28
C GLU A 98 -11.03 2.25 -15.15
N LYS A 99 -10.50 3.11 -14.28
CA LYS A 99 -10.97 4.49 -14.14
C LYS A 99 -10.28 5.37 -15.16
N GLN A 100 -11.03 6.28 -15.75
CA GLN A 100 -10.48 7.26 -16.67
C GLN A 100 -9.42 8.12 -15.97
N TYR A 101 -8.30 8.34 -16.65
CA TYR A 101 -7.24 9.19 -16.14
C TYR A 101 -7.72 10.63 -15.94
N GLY A 102 -7.35 11.20 -14.80
CA GLY A 102 -7.72 12.53 -14.36
C GLY A 102 -6.72 13.06 -13.34
N SER A 103 -6.71 14.38 -13.12
CA SER A 103 -5.77 15.03 -12.21
C SER A 103 -6.10 14.85 -10.73
N ASN A 104 -7.31 14.37 -10.40
CA ASN A 104 -7.82 14.35 -9.03
C ASN A 104 -7.72 12.97 -8.36
N TRP A 105 -6.81 12.10 -8.82
CA TRP A 105 -6.68 10.74 -8.31
C TRP A 105 -5.53 10.63 -7.31
N THR A 106 -5.79 9.97 -6.18
CA THR A 106 -4.77 9.54 -5.22
C THR A 106 -4.71 8.03 -5.17
N ALA A 107 -3.51 7.46 -5.31
CA ALA A 107 -3.26 6.04 -5.02
C ALA A 107 -2.59 5.90 -3.65
N ALA A 108 -2.97 4.87 -2.90
CA ALA A 108 -2.36 4.55 -1.61
C ALA A 108 -2.02 3.06 -1.51
N TYR A 109 -0.90 2.76 -0.85
CA TYR A 109 -0.60 1.44 -0.31
C TYR A 109 -1.05 1.43 1.14
N VAL A 110 -1.93 0.51 1.49
CA VAL A 110 -2.58 0.39 2.80
C VAL A 110 -2.22 -0.96 3.40
N ALA A 111 -1.92 -0.98 4.68
CA ALA A 111 -1.62 -2.20 5.43
C ALA A 111 -2.44 -2.26 6.70
N TRP A 112 -2.72 -3.47 7.19
CA TRP A 112 -3.29 -3.67 8.51
C TRP A 112 -2.20 -3.52 9.57
N ASP A 113 -2.43 -2.60 10.50
CA ASP A 113 -1.60 -2.42 11.68
C ASP A 113 -2.18 -3.28 12.82
N PHE A 114 -1.48 -4.35 13.19
CA PHE A 114 -1.91 -5.27 14.23
C PHE A 114 -1.79 -4.68 15.65
N GLU A 115 -0.91 -3.71 15.88
CA GLU A 115 -0.83 -3.02 17.19
C GLU A 115 -2.05 -2.10 17.37
N LEU A 116 -2.42 -1.39 16.31
CA LEU A 116 -3.52 -0.43 16.34
C LEU A 116 -4.89 -1.05 16.02
N GLY A 117 -4.92 -2.29 15.53
CA GLY A 117 -6.14 -2.98 15.13
C GLY A 117 -6.92 -2.25 14.03
N LYS A 118 -6.22 -1.60 13.10
CA LYS A 118 -6.84 -0.81 12.01
C LYS A 118 -5.96 -0.74 10.77
N TYR A 119 -6.56 -0.32 9.66
CA TYR A 119 -5.81 -0.03 8.43
C TYR A 119 -5.08 1.33 8.51
N VAL A 120 -3.87 1.37 7.97
CA VAL A 120 -3.02 2.57 7.92
C VAL A 120 -2.46 2.80 6.52
N VAL A 121 -2.34 4.08 6.13
CA VAL A 121 -1.68 4.46 4.88
C VAL A 121 -0.18 4.37 5.06
N VAL A 122 0.45 3.48 4.32
CA VAL A 122 1.90 3.24 4.33
C VAL A 122 2.61 4.25 3.44
N THR A 123 2.10 4.43 2.22
CA THR A 123 2.54 5.46 1.28
C THR A 123 1.40 5.84 0.35
N LYS A 124 1.42 7.05 -0.18
CA LYS A 124 0.44 7.54 -1.15
C LYS A 124 1.07 8.48 -2.18
N VAL A 125 0.41 8.62 -3.31
CA VAL A 125 0.75 9.54 -4.40
C VAL A 125 -0.54 10.10 -4.99
N GLY A 126 -0.59 11.40 -5.28
CA GLY A 126 -1.77 12.10 -5.77
C GLY A 126 -1.57 13.62 -5.72
N PRO A 127 -2.63 14.42 -5.85
CA PRO A 127 -2.56 15.86 -5.64
C PRO A 127 -1.98 16.17 -4.26
N THR A 128 -0.97 17.04 -4.22
CA THR A 128 -0.56 17.68 -2.96
C THR A 128 -1.63 18.71 -2.60
N SER A 129 -2.38 18.43 -1.54
CA SER A 129 -3.15 19.43 -0.80
C SER A 129 -2.22 20.44 -0.16
#